data_AF-A0A950U2P8-F1
#
_entry.id   AF-A0A950U2P8-F1
#
_cell.length_a   1.000
_cell.length_b   1.000
_cell.length_c   1.000
_cell.angle_alpha   90.00
_cell.angle_beta   90.00
_cell.angle_gamma   90.00
#
_symmetry.space_group_name_H-M   'P 1'
#
loop_
_entity.id
_entity.type
_entity.pdbx_description
1 polymer ?
#
loop_
_entity_poly.entity_id
_entity_poly.type
_entity_poly.pdbx_seq_one_letter_code
_entity_poly.pdbx_strand_id
1 'polypeptide(L)'
;AAMEGYQVTTMDDAAPIGDIFVTATGNVDVITLDHMRAMKHRAIVCNIGHFDSEIQIDALRNYKWENVKPQVDEVVFPDGKRLIVLSEGRLVNLGNATGHPSFVMSASFCNQVLAQLELFTAPPGKYENKLYTLPKQLDEKVAALHLAKVGAKLTNLSVKQAEYIGVATQGPYKHDSYRY
;
A
#
# COMPACT_ATOMS: atom_id res chain seq x y z
N ALA A 1 -12.91 8.58 -2.93
CA ALA A 1 -13.57 8.26 -1.65
C ALA A 1 -15.04 8.65 -1.67
N ALA A 2 -15.39 9.94 -1.54
CA ALA A 2 -16.79 10.37 -1.58
C ALA A 2 -17.53 9.96 -2.89
N MET A 3 -16.85 10.09 -4.04
CA MET A 3 -17.41 9.66 -5.34
C MET A 3 -17.59 8.14 -5.48
N GLU A 4 -16.92 7.34 -4.66
CA GLU A 4 -17.08 5.88 -4.60
C GLU A 4 -18.15 5.47 -3.57
N GLY A 5 -18.90 6.44 -3.02
CA GLY A 5 -19.95 6.20 -2.03
C GLY A 5 -19.47 6.01 -0.59
N TYR A 6 -18.17 6.18 -0.32
CA TYR A 6 -17.66 6.12 1.06
C TYR A 6 -17.96 7.41 1.81
N GLN A 7 -18.46 7.27 3.04
CA GLN A 7 -18.52 8.39 3.98
C GLN A 7 -17.09 8.85 4.29
N VAL A 8 -16.83 10.14 4.08
CA VAL A 8 -15.58 10.78 4.47
C VAL A 8 -15.85 11.52 5.78
N THR A 9 -15.15 11.14 6.84
CA THR A 9 -15.34 11.67 8.20
C THR A 9 -13.99 11.88 8.89
N THR A 10 -14.00 12.55 10.04
CA THR A 10 -12.81 12.72 10.89
C THR A 10 -12.57 11.49 11.77
N MET A 11 -11.35 11.33 12.30
CA MET A 11 -11.05 10.28 13.26
C MET A 11 -11.77 10.50 14.60
N ASP A 12 -11.96 11.75 15.00
CA ASP A 12 -12.72 12.13 16.20
C ASP A 12 -14.17 11.64 16.13
N ASP A 13 -14.82 11.81 14.96
CA ASP A 13 -16.19 11.34 14.74
C ASP A 13 -16.26 9.82 14.54
N ALA A 14 -15.22 9.21 13.93
CA ALA A 14 -15.19 7.79 13.63
C ALA A 14 -14.87 6.92 14.86
N ALA A 15 -14.00 7.38 15.76
CA ALA A 15 -13.54 6.62 16.92
C ALA A 15 -14.68 6.02 17.77
N PRO A 16 -15.72 6.77 18.18
CA PRO A 16 -16.79 6.20 19.02
C PRO A 16 -17.72 5.22 18.30
N ILE A 17 -17.78 5.25 16.96
CA ILE A 17 -18.76 4.47 16.18
C ILE A 17 -18.14 3.36 15.32
N GLY A 18 -16.83 3.38 15.10
CA GLY A 18 -16.12 2.37 14.31
C GLY A 18 -15.89 1.07 15.07
N ASP A 19 -15.86 -0.04 14.33
CA ASP A 19 -15.53 -1.36 14.86
C ASP A 19 -14.13 -1.83 14.42
N ILE A 20 -13.65 -1.35 13.26
CA ILE A 20 -12.34 -1.68 12.69
C ILE A 20 -11.69 -0.38 12.21
N PHE A 21 -10.43 -0.18 12.61
CA PHE A 21 -9.62 0.97 12.28
C PHE A 21 -8.35 0.51 11.57
N VAL A 22 -8.14 1.02 10.36
CA VAL A 22 -6.97 0.69 9.53
C VAL A 22 -6.28 1.98 9.14
N THR A 23 -5.04 2.17 9.55
CA THR A 23 -4.21 3.29 9.07
C THR A 23 -3.50 2.90 7.77
N ALA A 24 -3.49 3.81 6.79
CA ALA A 24 -2.90 3.60 5.46
C ALA A 24 -2.35 4.92 4.89
N THR A 25 -1.74 5.75 5.76
CA THR A 25 -1.44 7.15 5.43
C THR A 25 0.03 7.41 5.11
N GLY A 26 0.95 6.61 5.65
CA GLY A 26 2.38 6.89 5.64
C GLY A 26 2.79 8.08 6.52
N ASN A 27 1.95 8.48 7.49
CA ASN A 27 2.20 9.62 8.38
C ASN A 27 2.44 9.17 9.84
N VAL A 28 2.39 10.09 10.80
CA VAL A 28 2.54 9.79 12.24
C VAL A 28 1.30 10.22 13.01
N ASP A 29 1.02 9.57 14.14
CA ASP A 29 -0.01 9.95 15.10
C ASP A 29 -1.44 10.06 14.53
N VAL A 30 -1.75 9.25 13.51
CA VAL A 30 -3.07 9.23 12.86
C VAL A 30 -4.13 8.67 13.79
N ILE A 31 -3.79 7.61 14.53
CA ILE A 31 -4.60 7.09 15.64
C ILE A 31 -3.86 7.37 16.95
N THR A 32 -4.36 8.35 17.70
CA THR A 32 -3.80 8.76 19.00
C THR A 32 -4.37 7.94 20.14
N LEU A 33 -3.77 8.08 21.32
CA LEU A 33 -4.32 7.50 22.56
C LEU A 33 -5.76 7.95 22.84
N ASP A 34 -6.10 9.21 22.55
CA ASP A 34 -7.43 9.73 22.81
C ASP A 34 -8.48 9.16 21.84
N HIS A 35 -8.13 8.95 20.57
CA HIS A 35 -8.98 8.18 19.66
C HIS A 35 -9.23 6.77 20.22
N MET A 36 -8.17 6.09 20.66
CA MET A 36 -8.25 4.75 21.23
C MET A 36 -9.06 4.69 22.54
N ARG A 37 -9.06 5.76 23.34
CA ARG A 37 -9.94 5.92 24.52
C ARG A 37 -11.41 6.08 24.14
N ALA A 38 -11.72 6.73 23.02
CA ALA A 38 -13.10 6.89 22.53
C ALA A 38 -13.66 5.64 21.83
N MET A 39 -12.80 4.73 21.35
CA MET A 39 -13.22 3.49 20.68
C MET A 39 -14.10 2.61 21.55
N LYS A 40 -14.95 1.79 20.90
CA LYS A 40 -15.80 0.78 21.54
C LYS A 40 -14.99 -0.35 22.17
N HIS A 41 -15.63 -1.09 23.08
CA HIS A 41 -15.10 -2.37 23.56
C HIS A 41 -14.92 -3.35 22.39
N ARG A 42 -13.72 -3.95 22.30
CA ARG A 42 -13.26 -4.86 21.26
C ARG A 42 -13.20 -4.27 19.85
N ALA A 43 -13.08 -2.95 19.72
CA ALA A 43 -12.66 -2.38 18.44
C ALA A 43 -11.28 -2.94 18.03
N ILE A 44 -11.12 -3.21 16.74
CA ILE A 44 -9.89 -3.73 16.15
C ILE A 44 -9.10 -2.56 15.58
N VAL A 45 -7.81 -2.47 15.93
CA VAL A 45 -6.91 -1.42 15.45
C VAL A 45 -5.70 -2.06 14.78
N CYS A 46 -5.43 -1.66 13.55
CA CYS A 46 -4.28 -2.14 12.80
C CYS A 46 -3.75 -1.09 11.80
N ASN A 47 -2.57 -1.37 11.27
CA ASN A 47 -1.88 -0.52 10.33
C ASN A 47 -1.44 -1.31 9.11
N ILE A 48 -1.62 -0.73 7.93
CA ILE A 48 -1.14 -1.30 6.65
C ILE A 48 -0.27 -0.29 5.86
N GLY A 49 0.05 0.86 6.46
CA GLY A 49 0.97 1.84 5.89
C GLY A 49 2.44 1.52 6.21
N HIS A 50 3.31 2.53 6.12
CA HIS A 50 4.75 2.29 5.94
C HIS A 50 5.49 1.83 7.21
N PHE A 51 5.13 2.34 8.39
CA PHE A 51 5.80 2.08 9.68
C PHE A 51 4.81 1.96 10.84
N ASP A 52 5.28 1.62 12.04
CA ASP A 52 4.47 1.49 13.27
C ASP A 52 4.04 2.83 13.90
N SER A 53 4.55 3.97 13.42
CA SER A 53 4.25 5.30 13.99
C SER A 53 2.87 5.88 13.63
N GLU A 54 2.10 5.24 12.74
CA GLU A 54 0.76 5.73 12.40
C GLU A 54 -0.21 5.62 13.59
N ILE A 55 0.04 4.69 14.50
CA ILE A 55 -0.75 4.45 15.71
C ILE A 55 0.17 4.68 16.92
N GLN A 56 -0.29 5.39 17.93
CA GLN A 56 0.45 5.63 19.16
C GLN A 56 0.51 4.38 20.07
N ILE A 57 1.12 3.29 19.60
CA ILE A 57 1.26 2.03 20.33
C ILE A 57 2.07 2.22 21.61
N ASP A 58 3.11 3.07 21.58
CA ASP A 58 3.91 3.36 22.78
C ASP A 58 3.09 3.98 23.90
N ALA A 59 2.08 4.78 23.57
CA ALA A 59 1.16 5.36 24.55
C ALA A 59 0.30 4.29 25.25
N LEU A 60 0.14 3.10 24.64
CA LEU A 60 -0.57 1.96 25.22
C LEU A 60 0.32 1.08 26.12
N ARG A 61 1.64 1.28 26.17
CA ARG A 61 2.55 0.39 26.93
C ARG A 61 2.38 0.45 28.45
N ASN A 62 1.77 1.52 28.96
CA ASN A 62 1.42 1.66 30.38
C ASN A 62 0.12 0.94 30.77
N TYR A 63 -0.59 0.35 29.80
CA TYR A 63 -1.82 -0.39 30.03
C TYR A 63 -1.53 -1.88 30.17
N LYS A 64 -2.52 -2.66 30.63
CA LYS A 64 -2.38 -4.12 30.69
C LYS A 64 -2.57 -4.71 29.29
N TRP A 65 -1.60 -5.50 28.83
CA TRP A 65 -1.68 -6.27 27.60
C TRP A 65 -1.93 -7.74 27.90
N GLU A 66 -2.90 -8.33 27.22
CA GLU A 66 -3.21 -9.75 27.28
C GLU A 66 -3.03 -10.34 25.88
N ASN A 67 -1.98 -11.13 25.68
CA ASN A 67 -1.73 -11.77 24.40
C ASN A 67 -2.81 -12.85 24.14
N VAL A 68 -3.48 -12.75 22.99
CA VAL A 68 -4.48 -13.74 22.56
C VAL A 68 -3.77 -14.86 21.79
N LYS A 69 -2.89 -14.47 20.87
CA LYS A 69 -2.03 -15.33 20.06
C LYS A 69 -0.91 -14.48 19.45
N PRO A 70 0.08 -15.07 18.72
CA PRO A 70 1.08 -14.27 18.03
C PRO A 70 0.46 -13.16 17.17
N GLN A 71 0.95 -11.93 17.34
CA GLN A 71 0.54 -10.71 16.64
C GLN A 71 -0.92 -10.28 16.87
N VAL A 72 -1.57 -10.77 17.94
CA VAL A 72 -2.90 -10.34 18.37
C VAL A 72 -2.92 -10.17 19.88
N ASP A 73 -3.10 -8.93 20.31
CA ASP A 73 -3.11 -8.56 21.72
C ASP A 73 -4.39 -7.83 22.09
N GLU A 74 -4.91 -8.07 23.29
CA GLU A 74 -5.93 -7.22 23.90
C GLU A 74 -5.27 -6.20 24.83
N VAL A 75 -5.55 -4.91 24.64
CA VAL A 75 -5.13 -3.84 25.54
C VAL A 75 -6.30 -3.43 26.44
N VAL A 76 -6.13 -3.57 27.75
CA VAL A 76 -7.17 -3.33 28.75
C VAL A 76 -7.05 -1.92 29.33
N PHE A 77 -8.11 -1.13 29.18
CA PHE A 77 -8.26 0.21 29.75
C PHE A 77 -8.76 0.15 31.21
N PRO A 78 -8.56 1.21 32.02
CA PRO A 78 -8.98 1.27 33.42
C PRO A 78 -10.48 1.06 33.65
N ASP A 79 -11.32 1.41 32.68
CA ASP A 79 -12.77 1.23 32.70
C ASP A 79 -13.21 -0.21 32.34
N GLY A 80 -12.26 -1.12 32.12
CA GLY A 80 -12.50 -2.50 31.70
C GLY A 80 -12.73 -2.67 30.19
N LYS A 81 -12.72 -1.57 29.41
CA LYS A 81 -12.76 -1.63 27.96
C LYS A 81 -11.49 -2.32 27.44
N ARG A 82 -11.62 -3.07 26.36
CA ARG A 82 -10.52 -3.76 25.69
C ARG A 82 -10.42 -3.34 24.23
N LEU A 83 -9.23 -3.17 23.70
CA LEU A 83 -9.00 -3.02 22.26
C LEU A 83 -8.23 -4.23 21.74
N ILE A 84 -8.53 -4.65 20.52
CA ILE A 84 -7.77 -5.69 19.82
C ILE A 84 -6.73 -4.99 18.94
N VAL A 85 -5.45 -5.15 19.28
CA VAL A 85 -4.34 -4.57 18.53
C VAL A 85 -3.69 -5.66 17.70
N LEU A 86 -3.54 -5.41 16.40
CA LEU A 86 -2.91 -6.34 15.47
C LEU A 86 -1.47 -5.94 15.17
N SER A 87 -0.58 -6.93 15.18
CA SER A 87 0.86 -6.79 14.88
C SER A 87 1.58 -5.68 15.65
N GLU A 88 1.08 -5.32 16.84
CA GLU A 88 1.58 -4.19 17.63
C GLU A 88 1.71 -2.90 16.80
N GLY A 89 0.76 -2.65 15.88
CA GLY A 89 0.76 -1.46 14.99
C GLY A 89 1.71 -1.54 13.79
N ARG A 90 2.42 -2.65 13.59
CA ARG A 90 3.18 -2.91 12.34
C ARG A 90 2.26 -3.38 11.22
N LEU A 91 2.83 -3.54 10.02
CA LEU A 91 2.17 -4.00 8.79
C LEU A 91 1.33 -5.27 9.01
N VAL A 92 0.01 -5.10 9.11
CA VAL A 92 -0.95 -6.15 9.47
C VAL A 92 -1.01 -7.27 8.43
N ASN A 93 -0.88 -6.94 7.14
CA ASN A 93 -0.93 -7.94 6.06
C ASN A 93 0.28 -8.88 6.08
N LEU A 94 1.44 -8.42 6.56
CA LEU A 94 2.65 -9.23 6.70
C LEU A 94 2.74 -9.90 8.07
N GLY A 95 2.30 -9.22 9.14
CA GLY A 95 2.39 -9.74 10.50
C GLY A 95 1.28 -10.72 10.86
N ASN A 96 0.05 -10.50 10.37
CA ASN A 96 -1.10 -11.38 10.64
C ASN A 96 -1.47 -12.30 9.46
N ALA A 97 -0.80 -12.15 8.31
CA ALA A 97 -1.04 -12.97 7.12
C ALA A 97 0.27 -13.16 6.33
N THR A 98 0.19 -13.31 5.00
CA THR A 98 1.33 -13.63 4.13
C THR A 98 1.67 -12.52 3.14
N GLY A 99 1.17 -11.30 3.36
CA GLY A 99 1.37 -10.15 2.50
C GLY A 99 0.61 -10.26 1.18
N HIS A 100 1.16 -9.64 0.14
CA HIS A 100 0.57 -9.64 -1.18
C HIS A 100 0.76 -10.99 -1.90
N PRO A 101 -0.26 -11.47 -2.66
CA PRO A 101 -0.12 -12.70 -3.44
C PRO A 101 1.00 -12.66 -4.48
N SER A 102 1.52 -13.83 -4.85
CA SER A 102 2.67 -13.94 -5.76
C SER A 102 2.48 -13.25 -7.11
N PHE A 103 1.25 -13.21 -7.65
CA PHE A 103 0.98 -12.59 -8.95
C PHE A 103 1.21 -11.08 -8.94
N VAL A 104 0.73 -10.37 -7.91
CA VAL A 104 0.98 -8.92 -7.81
C VAL A 104 2.45 -8.64 -7.45
N MET A 105 3.07 -9.49 -6.63
CA MET A 105 4.50 -9.38 -6.33
C MET A 105 5.39 -9.63 -7.55
N SER A 106 4.94 -10.47 -8.51
CA SER A 106 5.63 -10.70 -9.77
C SER A 106 5.81 -9.41 -10.57
N ALA A 107 4.80 -8.53 -10.63
CA ALA A 107 4.91 -7.25 -11.31
C ALA A 107 5.97 -6.34 -10.64
N SER A 108 5.92 -6.23 -9.30
CA SER A 108 6.89 -5.46 -8.53
C SER A 108 8.32 -5.99 -8.67
N PHE A 109 8.50 -7.31 -8.59
CA PHE A 109 9.82 -7.93 -8.69
C PHE A 109 10.36 -7.93 -10.12
N CYS A 110 9.50 -7.95 -11.15
CA CYS A 110 9.94 -7.75 -12.52
C CYS A 110 10.53 -6.35 -12.71
N ASN A 111 9.88 -5.31 -12.18
CA ASN A 111 10.43 -3.96 -12.15
C ASN A 111 11.78 -3.90 -11.43
N GLN A 112 11.89 -4.54 -10.25
CA GLN A 112 13.17 -4.58 -9.52
C GLN A 112 14.29 -5.23 -10.33
N VAL A 113 14.02 -6.38 -10.98
CA VAL A 113 15.02 -7.05 -11.82
C VAL A 113 15.43 -6.18 -13.02
N LEU A 114 14.48 -5.54 -13.69
CA LEU A 114 14.78 -4.64 -14.81
C LEU A 114 15.60 -3.43 -14.36
N ALA A 115 15.29 -2.85 -13.20
CA ALA A 115 16.07 -1.75 -12.62
C ALA A 115 17.50 -2.19 -12.27
N GLN A 116 17.66 -3.38 -11.67
CA GLN A 116 18.98 -3.93 -11.35
C GLN A 116 19.80 -4.18 -12.62
N LEU A 117 19.20 -4.76 -13.67
CA LEU A 117 19.88 -4.99 -14.95
C LEU A 117 20.29 -3.66 -15.61
N GLU A 118 19.40 -2.67 -15.61
CA GLU A 118 19.66 -1.35 -16.17
C GLU A 118 20.84 -0.67 -15.47
N LEU A 119 20.84 -0.63 -14.13
CA LEU A 119 21.91 -0.02 -13.36
C LEU A 119 23.23 -0.79 -13.48
N PHE A 120 23.19 -2.13 -13.49
CA PHE A 120 24.38 -2.96 -13.55
C PHE A 120 25.06 -2.93 -14.93
N THR A 121 24.28 -2.85 -16.00
CA THR A 121 24.81 -2.84 -17.38
C THR A 121 25.00 -1.44 -17.96
N ALA A 122 24.62 -0.39 -17.22
CA ALA A 122 24.77 0.97 -17.65
C ALA A 122 26.26 1.32 -17.89
N PRO A 123 26.59 1.99 -19.01
CA PRO A 123 27.94 2.50 -19.22
C PRO A 123 28.30 3.56 -18.16
N PRO A 124 29.59 3.70 -17.81
CA PRO A 124 30.05 4.73 -16.88
C PRO A 124 29.52 6.12 -17.27
N GLY A 125 28.97 6.84 -16.30
CA GLY A 125 28.45 8.19 -16.50
C GLY A 125 27.02 8.30 -17.04
N LYS A 126 26.32 7.18 -17.31
CA LYS A 126 24.91 7.23 -17.75
C LYS A 126 23.96 7.80 -16.68
N TYR A 127 24.20 7.44 -15.42
CA TYR A 127 23.38 7.85 -14.27
C TYR A 127 24.19 8.72 -13.32
N GLU A 128 23.57 9.80 -12.85
CA GLU A 128 24.08 10.64 -11.77
C GLU A 128 23.51 10.16 -10.42
N ASN A 129 23.96 10.75 -9.31
CA ASN A 129 23.38 10.52 -7.98
C ASN A 129 22.03 11.25 -7.85
N LYS A 130 21.03 10.81 -8.60
CA LYS A 130 19.67 11.35 -8.64
C LYS A 130 18.65 10.22 -8.54
N LEU A 131 17.41 10.57 -8.25
CA LEU A 131 16.29 9.64 -8.33
C LEU A 131 15.81 9.52 -9.78
N TYR A 132 15.67 8.28 -10.24
CA TYR A 132 15.17 7.96 -11.57
C TYR A 132 13.98 7.02 -11.45
N THR A 133 13.04 7.14 -12.38
CA THR A 133 11.99 6.15 -12.61
C THR A 133 12.35 5.28 -13.79
N LEU A 134 11.86 4.04 -13.82
CA LEU A 134 12.02 3.20 -15.00
C LEU A 134 11.37 3.87 -16.22
N PRO A 135 11.98 3.77 -17.42
CA PRO A 135 11.35 4.22 -18.66
C PRO A 135 9.99 3.56 -18.88
N LYS A 136 9.00 4.30 -19.40
CA LYS A 136 7.64 3.78 -19.66
C LYS A 136 7.60 2.50 -20.48
N GLN A 137 8.50 2.36 -21.45
CA GLN A 137 8.56 1.15 -22.27
C GLN A 137 8.84 -0.11 -21.43
N LEU A 138 9.63 0.01 -20.35
CA LEU A 138 9.87 -1.10 -19.43
C LEU A 138 8.63 -1.36 -18.56
N ASP A 139 7.93 -0.31 -18.12
CA ASP A 139 6.68 -0.45 -17.37
C ASP A 139 5.59 -1.15 -18.19
N GLU A 140 5.40 -0.74 -19.45
CA GLU A 140 4.51 -1.41 -20.41
C GLU A 140 4.92 -2.85 -20.70
N LYS A 141 6.23 -3.13 -20.76
CA LYS A 141 6.75 -4.49 -20.91
C LYS A 141 6.40 -5.35 -19.70
N VAL A 142 6.53 -4.82 -18.48
CA VAL A 142 6.11 -5.53 -17.25
C VAL A 142 4.63 -5.87 -17.33
N ALA A 143 3.77 -4.93 -17.69
CA ALA A 143 2.34 -5.20 -17.86
C ALA A 143 2.07 -6.28 -18.93
N ALA A 144 2.71 -6.16 -20.10
CA ALA A 144 2.53 -7.09 -21.22
C ALA A 144 2.90 -8.54 -20.85
N LEU A 145 3.97 -8.74 -20.07
CA LEU A 145 4.41 -10.07 -19.60
C LEU A 145 3.36 -10.79 -18.74
N HIS A 146 2.45 -10.07 -18.09
CA HIS A 146 1.44 -10.64 -17.19
C HIS A 146 0.09 -10.92 -17.88
N LEU A 147 -0.16 -10.38 -19.09
CA LEU A 147 -1.45 -10.47 -19.77
C LEU A 147 -1.90 -11.90 -20.07
N ALA A 148 -0.98 -12.73 -20.60
CA ALA A 148 -1.31 -14.09 -20.99
C ALA A 148 -1.78 -14.94 -19.78
N LYS A 149 -1.23 -14.69 -18.59
CA LYS A 149 -1.58 -15.43 -17.37
C LYS A 149 -3.02 -15.19 -16.91
N VAL A 150 -3.57 -14.01 -17.19
CA VAL A 150 -4.96 -13.64 -16.86
C VAL A 150 -5.91 -13.81 -18.04
N GLY A 151 -5.44 -14.38 -19.16
CA GLY A 151 -6.25 -14.58 -20.36
C GLY A 151 -6.56 -13.30 -21.14
N ALA A 152 -5.88 -12.18 -20.83
CA ALA A 152 -6.07 -10.93 -21.52
C ALA A 152 -5.42 -10.97 -22.91
N LYS A 153 -6.14 -10.46 -23.92
CA LYS A 153 -5.65 -10.34 -25.29
C LYS A 153 -5.46 -8.87 -25.62
N LEU A 154 -4.26 -8.48 -26.01
CA LEU A 154 -3.94 -7.11 -26.37
C LEU A 154 -4.19 -6.87 -27.85
N THR A 155 -4.97 -5.82 -28.17
CA THR A 155 -5.15 -5.36 -29.55
C THR A 155 -3.93 -4.57 -29.99
N ASN A 156 -3.46 -4.83 -31.22
CA ASN A 156 -2.37 -4.05 -31.83
C ASN A 156 -2.94 -2.88 -32.63
N LEU A 157 -2.34 -1.70 -32.48
CA LEU A 157 -2.66 -0.55 -33.32
C LEU A 157 -2.25 -0.83 -34.76
N SER A 158 -3.12 -0.49 -35.71
CA SER A 158 -2.69 -0.31 -37.10
C SER A 158 -1.80 0.94 -37.22
N VAL A 159 -0.96 0.98 -38.27
CA VAL A 159 -0.11 2.15 -38.56
C VAL A 159 -0.93 3.44 -38.62
N LYS A 160 -2.07 3.42 -39.32
CA LYS A 160 -2.99 4.55 -39.44
C LYS A 160 -3.50 5.04 -38.07
N GLN A 161 -3.84 4.14 -37.15
CA GLN A 161 -4.30 4.52 -35.81
C GLN A 161 -3.18 5.13 -34.97
N ALA A 162 -1.98 4.55 -35.05
CA ALA A 162 -0.80 5.02 -34.31
C ALA A 162 -0.39 6.43 -34.77
N GLU A 163 -0.34 6.67 -36.08
CA GLU A 163 -0.12 8.00 -36.66
C GLU A 163 -1.19 9.01 -36.23
N TYR A 164 -2.46 8.61 -36.23
CA TYR A 164 -3.58 9.48 -35.88
C TYR A 164 -3.50 10.01 -34.43
N ILE A 165 -3.07 9.17 -33.48
CA ILE A 165 -2.94 9.56 -32.06
C ILE A 165 -1.50 9.97 -31.68
N GLY A 166 -0.57 9.98 -32.64
CA GLY A 166 0.81 10.44 -32.42
C GLY A 166 1.66 9.53 -31.54
N VAL A 167 1.53 8.21 -31.67
CA VAL A 167 2.34 7.22 -30.93
C VAL A 167 2.98 6.19 -31.87
N ALA A 168 4.01 5.46 -31.40
CA ALA A 168 4.52 4.30 -32.12
C ALA A 168 3.58 3.10 -31.97
N THR A 169 3.59 2.19 -32.95
CA THR A 169 2.78 0.96 -32.90
C THR A 169 3.20 0.00 -31.78
N GLN A 170 4.42 0.14 -31.25
CA GLN A 170 4.96 -0.64 -30.12
C GLN A 170 5.07 0.17 -28.81
N GLY A 171 4.49 1.37 -28.76
CA GLY A 171 4.58 2.25 -27.60
C GLY A 171 5.91 3.02 -27.47
N PRO A 172 6.09 3.81 -26.38
CA PRO A 172 5.14 4.00 -25.29
C PRO A 172 3.84 4.67 -25.75
N TYR A 173 2.71 4.23 -25.20
CA TYR A 173 1.37 4.63 -25.65
C TYR A 173 0.82 5.86 -24.93
N LYS A 174 1.57 6.42 -23.97
CA LYS A 174 1.17 7.53 -23.11
C LYS A 174 2.35 8.46 -22.80
N HIS A 175 2.04 9.74 -22.61
CA HIS A 175 3.00 10.76 -22.22
C HIS A 175 3.39 10.65 -20.73
N ASP A 176 4.50 11.27 -20.34
CA ASP A 176 5.08 11.16 -18.99
C ASP A 176 4.15 11.62 -17.87
N SER A 177 3.40 12.70 -18.09
CA SER A 177 2.44 13.22 -17.11
C SER A 177 1.11 12.44 -17.02
N TYR A 178 0.97 11.33 -17.75
CA TYR A 178 -0.25 10.53 -17.72
C TYR A 178 -0.35 9.78 -16.38
N ARG A 179 -1.52 9.82 -15.74
CA ARG A 179 -1.67 9.39 -14.34
C ARG A 179 -1.76 7.88 -14.12
N TYR A 180 -2.01 7.09 -15.19
CA TYR A 180 -1.85 5.63 -15.31
C TYR A 180 -1.95 5.24 -16.77
#